data_AF-A0A7X5IF14-F1
#
_entry.id   AF-A0A7X5IF14-F1
#
_cell.length_a   1.000
_cell.length_b   1.000
_cell.length_c   1.000
_cell.angle_alpha   90.00
_cell.angle_beta   90.00
_cell.angle_gamma   90.00
#
_symmetry.space_group_name_H-M   'P 1'
#
loop_
_entity.id
_entity.type
_entity.pdbx_description
1 polymer ?
#
loop_
_entity_poly.entity_id
_entity_poly.type
_entity_poly.pdbx_seq_one_letter_code
_entity_poly.pdbx_strand_id
1 'polypeptide(L)' 'MEETKLTGAAEDVARKREAQGLNHTLGVKFTKIEPGLVEAVMPITPAILQPFGFVHGGATIALLESVASAGGEF' A
#
# COMPACT_ATOMS: atom_id res chain seq x y z
N MET A 1 -2.93 -2.98 -17.64
CA MET A 1 -2.01 -3.90 -16.93
C MET A 1 -2.88 -4.94 -16.28
N GLU A 2 -2.59 -6.21 -16.47
CA GLU A 2 -3.39 -7.31 -15.93
C GLU A 2 -3.18 -7.37 -14.41
N GLU A 3 -4.24 -7.25 -13.62
CA GLU A 3 -4.20 -7.43 -12.17
C GLU A 3 -3.91 -8.91 -11.88
N THR A 4 -2.64 -9.24 -11.68
CA THR A 4 -2.28 -10.55 -11.12
C THR A 4 -2.83 -10.60 -9.70
N LYS A 5 -3.83 -11.45 -9.47
CA LYS A 5 -4.33 -11.68 -8.11
C LYS A 5 -3.21 -12.30 -7.26
N LEU A 6 -2.93 -11.69 -6.11
CA LEU A 6 -2.09 -12.29 -5.08
C LEU A 6 -2.71 -13.62 -4.63
N THR A 7 -1.86 -14.59 -4.29
CA THR A 7 -2.29 -15.91 -3.83
C THR A 7 -1.43 -16.40 -2.67
N GLY A 8 -1.99 -17.21 -1.77
CA GLY A 8 -1.24 -17.88 -0.71
C GLY A 8 -0.63 -16.89 0.28
N ALA A 9 0.64 -17.08 0.64
CA ALA A 9 1.32 -16.24 1.65
C ALA A 9 1.31 -14.74 1.29
N ALA A 10 1.43 -14.41 0.00
CA ALA A 10 1.36 -13.02 -0.48
C ALA A 10 -0.02 -12.40 -0.20
N GLU A 11 -1.09 -13.16 -0.46
CA GLU A 11 -2.46 -12.71 -0.18
C GLU A 11 -2.70 -12.52 1.33
N ASP A 12 -2.17 -13.41 2.17
CA ASP A 12 -2.29 -13.30 3.62
C ASP A 12 -1.58 -12.05 4.19
N VAL A 13 -0.39 -11.73 3.69
CA VAL A 13 0.35 -10.50 4.06
C VAL A 13 -0.45 -9.26 3.65
N ALA A 14 -0.92 -9.20 2.39
CA ALA A 14 -1.73 -8.09 1.91
C ALA A 14 -3.01 -7.91 2.73
N ARG A 15 -3.79 -8.99 2.92
CA ARG A 15 -5.06 -8.94 3.65
C ARG A 15 -4.90 -8.38 5.05
N LYS A 16 -3.89 -8.80 5.80
CA LYS A 16 -3.64 -8.31 7.17
C LYS A 16 -3.35 -6.81 7.19
N ARG A 17 -2.57 -6.32 6.22
CA ARG A 17 -2.17 -4.91 6.12
C ARG A 17 -3.30 -4.01 5.62
N GLU A 18 -4.21 -4.53 4.80
CA GLU A 18 -5.31 -3.75 4.21
C GLU A 18 -6.58 -3.70 5.08
N ALA A 19 -6.72 -4.61 6.04
CA ALA A 19 -7.97 -4.80 6.77
C ALA A 19 -8.33 -3.65 7.73
N GLN A 20 -7.33 -2.94 8.28
CA GLN A 20 -7.54 -1.92 9.30
C GLN A 20 -6.39 -0.91 9.41
N GLY A 21 -6.54 0.11 10.25
CA GLY A 21 -5.50 1.08 10.56
C GLY A 21 -5.22 2.07 9.42
N LEU A 22 -4.02 2.63 9.39
CA LEU A 22 -3.67 3.70 8.45
C LEU A 22 -3.75 3.26 6.98
N ASN A 23 -3.33 2.03 6.68
CA ASN A 23 -3.38 1.48 5.32
C ASN A 23 -4.80 1.36 4.80
N HIS A 24 -5.71 0.88 5.66
CA HIS A 24 -7.14 0.87 5.36
C HIS A 24 -7.68 2.28 5.13
N THR A 25 -7.38 3.21 6.03
CA THR A 25 -7.83 4.62 5.95
C THR A 25 -7.35 5.32 4.69
N LEU A 26 -6.12 5.05 4.25
CA LEU A 26 -5.53 5.62 3.04
C LEU A 26 -5.90 4.84 1.77
N GLY A 27 -6.57 3.70 1.88
CA GLY A 27 -6.94 2.86 0.75
C GLY A 27 -5.75 2.18 0.06
N VAL A 28 -4.68 1.89 0.80
CA VAL A 28 -3.51 1.18 0.27
C VAL A 28 -3.92 -0.22 -0.18
N LYS A 29 -3.48 -0.62 -1.38
CA LYS A 29 -3.69 -1.96 -1.96
C LYS A 29 -2.39 -2.53 -2.48
N PHE A 30 -2.02 -3.71 -1.99
CA PHE A 30 -0.83 -4.42 -2.48
C PHE A 30 -1.16 -5.09 -3.82
N THR A 31 -0.39 -4.78 -4.85
CA THR A 31 -0.58 -5.30 -6.21
C THR A 31 0.41 -6.41 -6.53
N LYS A 32 1.55 -6.45 -5.83
CA LYS A 32 2.58 -7.47 -6.03
C LYS A 32 3.35 -7.71 -4.73
N ILE A 33 3.55 -8.98 -4.38
CA ILE A 33 4.40 -9.39 -3.26
C ILE A 33 5.11 -10.68 -3.70
N GLU A 34 6.40 -10.56 -3.99
CA GLU A 34 7.26 -11.68 -4.39
C GLU A 34 8.70 -11.45 -3.86
N PRO A 35 9.58 -12.47 -3.87
CA PRO A 35 10.93 -12.30 -3.37
C PRO A 35 11.68 -11.18 -4.09
N GLY A 36 12.08 -10.16 -3.33
CA GLY A 36 12.82 -9.01 -3.85
C GLY A 36 11.96 -7.91 -4.48
N LEU A 37 10.63 -8.04 -4.51
CA LEU A 37 9.74 -7.00 -5.05
C LEU A 37 8.39 -6.96 -4.33
N VAL A 38 8.06 -5.77 -3.83
CA VAL A 38 6.74 -5.44 -3.30
C VAL A 38 6.23 -4.18 -3.99
N GLU A 39 4.97 -4.21 -4.42
CA GLU A 39 4.29 -3.08 -5.04
C GLU A 39 2.94 -2.87 -4.35
N ALA A 40 2.59 -1.60 -4.15
CA ALA A 40 1.28 -1.20 -3.67
C ALA A 40 0.84 0.12 -4.31
N VAL A 41 -0.46 0.33 -4.36
CA VAL A 41 -1.10 1.56 -4.86
C VAL A 41 -1.91 2.21 -3.74
N MET A 42 -2.05 3.54 -3.80
CA MET A 42 -2.85 4.32 -2.86
C MET A 42 -3.63 5.37 -3.66
N PRO A 43 -4.97 5.45 -3.53
CA PRO A 43 -5.77 6.41 -4.26
C PRO A 43 -5.47 7.84 -3.80
N ILE A 44 -5.33 8.76 -4.76
CA ILE A 44 -5.25 10.19 -4.47
C ILE A 44 -6.66 10.75 -4.33
N THR A 45 -6.99 11.19 -3.13
CA THR A 45 -8.29 11.81 -2.80
C THR A 45 -8.06 13.18 -2.14
N PRO A 46 -9.07 14.08 -2.13
CA PRO A 46 -8.96 15.36 -1.43
C PRO A 46 -8.55 15.24 0.04
N ALA A 47 -8.87 14.12 0.71
CA ALA A 47 -8.55 13.89 2.11
C ALA A 47 -7.05 13.76 2.40
N ILE A 48 -6.22 13.48 1.39
CA ILE A 48 -4.76 13.32 1.54
C ILE A 48 -3.96 14.43 0.85
N LEU A 49 -4.61 15.49 0.39
CA LEU A 49 -3.93 16.63 -0.21
C LEU A 49 -3.39 17.57 0.89
N GLN A 50 -2.22 18.14 0.65
CA GLN A 50 -1.72 19.28 1.41
C GLN A 50 -2.35 20.60 0.89
N PRO A 51 -2.24 21.73 1.62
CA PRO A 51 -3.01 22.95 1.36
C PRO A 51 -2.86 23.59 -0.04
N PHE A 52 -1.87 23.19 -0.82
CA PHE A 52 -1.59 23.66 -2.18
C PHE A 52 -2.03 22.66 -3.26
N GLY A 53 -2.77 21.60 -2.90
CA GLY A 53 -3.37 20.65 -3.83
C GLY A 53 -2.48 19.49 -4.26
N PHE A 54 -1.29 19.33 -3.66
CA PHE A 54 -0.42 18.17 -3.89
C PHE A 54 -0.73 17.04 -2.90
N VAL A 55 -0.26 15.82 -3.16
CA VAL A 55 -0.31 14.74 -2.16
C VAL A 55 0.52 15.15 -0.94
N HIS A 56 -0.03 14.99 0.26
CA HIS A 56 0.68 15.25 1.50
C HIS A 56 1.87 14.28 1.64
N GLY A 57 3.06 14.79 1.95
CA GLY A 57 4.28 13.97 2.03
C GLY A 57 4.17 12.82 3.02
N GLY A 58 3.43 13.01 4.13
CA GLY A 58 3.13 11.92 5.08
C GLY A 58 2.31 10.77 4.48
N ALA A 59 1.41 11.03 3.52
CA ALA A 59 0.68 9.97 2.82
C ALA A 59 1.63 9.18 1.89
N THR A 60 2.53 9.88 1.19
CA THR A 60 3.59 9.25 0.39
C THR A 60 4.49 8.37 1.25
N ILE A 61 4.95 8.88 2.40
CA ILE A 61 5.82 8.12 3.31
C ILE A 61 5.07 6.95 3.93
N ALA A 62 3.78 7.07 4.24
CA ALA A 62 2.97 5.96 4.74
C ALA A 62 2.87 4.81 3.72
N LEU A 63 2.68 5.12 2.44
CA LEU A 63 2.73 4.12 1.36
C LEU A 63 4.11 3.44 1.29
N LEU A 64 5.19 4.23 1.31
CA LEU A 64 6.56 3.71 1.22
C LEU A 64 6.93 2.82 2.42
N GLU A 65 6.59 3.25 3.64
CA GLU A 65 6.79 2.46 4.86
C GLU A 65 6.01 1.15 4.79
N SER A 66 4.77 1.18 4.33
CA SER A 66 3.95 -0.02 4.19
C SER A 66 4.51 -1.05 3.22
N VAL A 67 5.02 -0.59 2.07
CA VAL A 67 5.70 -1.43 1.07
C VAL A 67 6.99 -2.01 1.64
N ALA A 68 7.82 -1.18 2.27
CA ALA A 68 9.09 -1.62 2.86
C ALA A 68 8.87 -2.64 3.98
N SER A 69 7.91 -2.40 4.87
CA SER A 69 7.56 -3.31 5.96
C SER A 69 7.01 -4.64 5.47
N ALA A 70 6.24 -4.66 4.37
CA ALA A 70 5.82 -5.91 3.73
C ALA A 70 7.02 -6.65 3.10
N GLY A 71 7.95 -5.93 2.47
CA GLY A 71 9.16 -6.51 1.87
C GLY A 71 10.16 -7.06 2.89
N GLY A 72 10.11 -6.60 4.14
CA GLY A 72 10.91 -7.17 5.24
C GLY A 72 10.28 -8.40 5.90
N GLU A 73 8.98 -8.63 5.69
CA GLU A 73 8.22 -9.75 6.28
C GLU A 73 8.13 -10.96 5.33
N PHE A 74 8.07 -10.71 4.02
CA PHE A 74 7.85 -11.71 2.97
C PHE A 74 9.15 -12.32 2.44
#